data_AF-A0A245ZPX3-F1
#
_entry.id   AF-A0A245ZPX3-F1
#
_cell.length_a   1.000
_cell.length_b   1.000
_cell.length_c   1.000
_cell.angle_alpha   90.00
_cell.angle_beta   90.00
_cell.angle_gamma   90.00
#
_symmetry.space_group_name_H-M   'P 1'
#
loop_
_entity.id
_entity.type
_entity.pdbx_description
1 polymer ?
#
loop_
_entity_poly.entity_id
_entity_poly.type
_entity_poly.pdbx_seq_one_letter_code
_entity_poly.pdbx_strand_id
1 'polypeptide(L)'
;MDTRGFDGARADRGSDPTEGGIGEATKVIGSDERRMHVRAYNHWVSLLRGRSYPAIEDLKSAAPTDFQAHGVLLDFTGGMDDPAISAIGEALCEECGVDQQISRISQVPARSLLSRLTDQYLQIIANRAPIGFEAEFVGTRGHNTLYRGILMPFSSNGDVIDHVYGVINWKEIVGPAEQAQLDAELAAAVRSQPRVEAAPSVWADGPSASRDDDGGAGIARRAPIATLALDVPASAGQRVVLLAEGRGDGMFDIIGALPDEHEMAARAAAALS
;
A
#
# COMPACT_ATOMS: atom_id res chain seq x y z
N MET A 1 34.03 -5.32 65.30
CA MET A 1 34.32 -3.92 65.65
C MET A 1 34.53 -3.17 64.35
N ASP A 2 33.85 -2.04 64.24
CA ASP A 2 34.06 -0.93 63.30
C ASP A 2 33.56 -0.97 61.85
N THR A 3 32.84 0.12 61.60
CA THR A 3 32.08 0.62 60.46
C THR A 3 32.91 1.55 59.58
N ARG A 4 32.34 1.88 58.40
CA ARG A 4 32.55 3.04 57.48
C ARG A 4 32.85 2.53 56.06
N GLY A 5 32.17 2.90 54.98
CA GLY A 5 31.19 3.97 54.71
C GLY A 5 31.47 4.52 53.31
N PHE A 6 30.40 4.73 52.50
CA PHE A 6 30.21 5.68 51.37
C PHE A 6 31.29 5.72 50.25
N ASP A 7 31.05 6.01 48.96
CA ASP A 7 29.94 6.24 48.03
C ASP A 7 30.63 6.69 46.70
N GLY A 8 29.97 6.61 45.55
CA GLY A 8 30.32 7.44 44.39
C GLY A 8 30.88 6.73 43.14
N ALA A 9 29.95 6.33 42.28
CA ALA A 9 29.89 6.60 40.84
C ALA A 9 31.16 6.47 39.95
N ARG A 10 31.10 5.56 38.97
CA ARG A 10 30.96 5.96 37.55
C ARG A 10 30.63 4.77 36.65
N ALA A 11 29.76 5.07 35.69
CA ALA A 11 29.25 4.20 34.65
C ALA A 11 30.36 3.82 33.66
N ASP A 12 30.40 2.53 33.31
CA ASP A 12 30.79 2.10 31.98
C ASP A 12 30.13 0.75 31.71
N ARG A 13 29.03 0.76 30.95
CA ARG A 13 28.47 -0.46 30.39
C ARG A 13 27.78 -0.15 29.08
N GLY A 14 28.48 -0.48 28.00
CA GLY A 14 27.88 -1.11 26.84
C GLY A 14 27.20 -0.16 25.86
N SER A 15 27.93 0.16 24.80
CA SER A 15 27.35 0.52 23.51
C SER A 15 26.35 -0.55 23.05
N ASP A 16 25.18 -0.14 22.58
CA ASP A 16 24.47 -0.83 21.51
C ASP A 16 23.82 0.23 20.58
N PRO A 17 24.38 0.49 19.39
CA PRO A 17 23.81 1.39 18.41
C PRO A 17 22.92 0.57 17.46
N THR A 18 21.70 0.25 17.89
CA THR A 18 20.74 -0.40 16.98
C THR A 18 19.30 0.09 17.20
N GLU A 19 19.09 1.40 17.09
CA GLU A 19 17.77 1.96 16.77
C GLU A 19 17.85 2.68 15.41
N GLY A 20 18.08 1.89 14.37
CA GLY A 20 17.81 2.28 12.98
C GLY A 20 16.46 1.71 12.57
N GLY A 21 15.50 2.57 12.24
CA GLY A 21 14.13 2.21 11.90
C GLY A 21 14.02 1.26 10.70
N ILE A 22 13.75 -0.02 10.99
CA ILE A 22 13.39 -1.05 9.99
C ILE A 22 11.90 -1.47 10.13
N GLY A 23 11.23 -1.02 11.20
CA GLY A 23 9.85 -1.42 11.51
C GLY A 23 8.76 -0.55 10.86
N GLU A 24 9.05 0.72 10.61
CA GLU A 24 8.02 1.68 10.20
C GLU A 24 7.70 1.59 8.70
N ALA A 25 8.72 1.45 7.84
CA ALA A 25 8.52 1.24 6.41
C ALA A 25 7.79 -0.07 6.11
N THR A 26 8.13 -1.16 6.81
CA THR A 26 7.56 -2.50 6.61
C THR A 26 6.05 -2.56 6.93
N LYS A 27 5.59 -1.75 7.88
CA LYS A 27 4.19 -1.72 8.33
C LYS A 27 3.27 -0.86 7.46
N VAL A 28 3.82 0.15 6.77
CA VAL A 28 3.06 1.05 5.89
C VAL A 28 2.73 0.39 4.54
N ILE A 29 3.62 -0.48 4.03
CA ILE A 29 3.50 -1.13 2.71
C ILE A 29 2.32 -2.10 2.63
N GLY A 30 2.15 -2.97 3.63
CA GLY A 30 1.05 -3.93 3.67
C GLY A 30 -0.34 -3.28 3.80
N SER A 31 -0.39 -2.00 4.16
CA SER A 31 -1.62 -1.20 4.21
C SER A 31 -1.96 -0.62 2.83
N ASP A 32 -0.99 -0.03 2.12
CA ASP A 32 -1.26 0.61 0.83
C ASP A 32 -1.49 -0.40 -0.29
N GLU A 33 -0.71 -1.48 -0.36
CA GLU A 33 -0.94 -2.60 -1.30
C GLU A 33 -2.30 -3.26 -1.07
N ARG A 34 -2.64 -3.52 0.21
CA ARG A 34 -3.96 -4.08 0.57
C ARG A 34 -5.08 -3.13 0.19
N ARG A 35 -4.87 -1.81 0.32
CA ARG A 35 -5.85 -0.81 -0.10
C ARG A 35 -5.99 -0.78 -1.61
N MET A 36 -4.92 -0.88 -2.41
CA MET A 36 -5.00 -0.87 -3.87
C MET A 36 -5.80 -2.07 -4.40
N HIS A 37 -5.54 -3.28 -3.90
CA HIS A 37 -6.32 -4.48 -4.26
C HIS A 37 -7.80 -4.35 -3.97
N VAL A 38 -8.13 -3.86 -2.76
CA VAL A 38 -9.53 -3.66 -2.36
C VAL A 38 -10.18 -2.57 -3.21
N ARG A 39 -9.47 -1.49 -3.53
CA ARG A 39 -9.97 -0.44 -4.43
C ARG A 39 -10.24 -0.99 -5.84
N ALA A 40 -9.33 -1.77 -6.41
CA ALA A 40 -9.51 -2.40 -7.72
C ALA A 40 -10.71 -3.35 -7.74
N TYR A 41 -10.84 -4.20 -6.72
CA TYR A 41 -11.98 -5.09 -6.56
C TYR A 41 -13.31 -4.33 -6.41
N ASN A 42 -13.35 -3.31 -5.54
CA ASN A 42 -14.56 -2.50 -5.33
C ASN A 42 -14.96 -1.77 -6.62
N HIS A 43 -13.98 -1.27 -7.38
CA HIS A 43 -14.23 -0.71 -8.69
C HIS A 43 -14.87 -1.74 -9.63
N TRP A 44 -14.31 -2.95 -9.73
CA TRP A 44 -14.89 -4.03 -10.53
C TRP A 44 -16.32 -4.41 -10.10
N VAL A 45 -16.56 -4.55 -8.79
CA VAL A 45 -17.91 -4.83 -8.25
C VAL A 45 -18.89 -3.71 -8.62
N SER A 46 -18.47 -2.45 -8.58
CA SER A 46 -19.31 -1.32 -8.97
C SER A 46 -19.75 -1.37 -10.45
N LEU A 47 -18.96 -2.02 -11.30
CA LEU A 47 -19.25 -2.18 -12.73
C LEU A 47 -20.19 -3.37 -13.02
N LEU A 48 -20.44 -4.29 -12.07
CA LEU A 48 -21.32 -5.45 -12.30
C LEU A 48 -22.73 -5.02 -12.69
N ARG A 49 -23.28 -3.99 -12.02
CA ARG A 49 -24.64 -3.48 -12.25
C ARG A 49 -25.71 -4.60 -12.30
N GLY A 50 -25.55 -5.63 -11.47
CA GLY A 50 -26.44 -6.79 -11.41
C GLY A 50 -26.20 -7.90 -12.43
N ARG A 51 -25.16 -7.80 -13.28
CA ARG A 51 -24.72 -8.86 -14.20
C ARG A 51 -23.78 -9.84 -13.51
N SER A 52 -23.57 -11.01 -14.13
CA SER A 52 -22.56 -11.99 -13.68
C SER A 52 -21.14 -11.48 -13.86
N TYR A 53 -20.89 -10.74 -14.94
CA TYR A 53 -19.61 -10.08 -15.22
C TYR A 53 -19.85 -8.64 -15.67
N PRO A 54 -18.94 -7.71 -15.35
CA PRO A 54 -19.01 -6.37 -15.91
C PRO A 54 -18.73 -6.38 -17.41
N ALA A 55 -19.33 -5.44 -18.13
CA ALA A 55 -19.00 -5.26 -19.55
C ALA A 55 -17.66 -4.55 -19.70
N ILE A 56 -16.87 -4.99 -20.68
CA ILE A 56 -15.57 -4.36 -20.97
C ILE A 56 -15.71 -2.88 -21.37
N GLU A 57 -16.81 -2.52 -22.04
CA GLU A 57 -17.08 -1.14 -22.44
C GLU A 57 -17.32 -0.21 -21.24
N ASP A 58 -17.82 -0.74 -20.13
CA ASP A 58 -17.98 0.04 -18.90
C ASP A 58 -16.63 0.38 -18.25
N LEU A 59 -15.63 -0.51 -18.37
CA LEU A 59 -14.26 -0.24 -17.92
C LEU A 59 -13.60 0.84 -18.78
N LYS A 60 -13.72 0.73 -20.11
CA LYS A 60 -13.14 1.71 -21.05
C LYS A 60 -13.75 3.11 -20.91
N SER A 61 -15.02 3.18 -20.53
CA SER A 61 -15.75 4.44 -20.32
C SER A 61 -15.62 5.00 -18.91
N ALA A 62 -15.01 4.24 -17.99
CA ALA A 62 -14.85 4.67 -16.60
C ALA A 62 -13.86 5.82 -16.47
N ALA A 63 -14.00 6.59 -15.39
CA ALA A 63 -13.00 7.59 -15.04
C ALA A 63 -11.65 6.92 -14.74
N PRO A 64 -10.52 7.56 -15.07
CA PRO A 64 -9.20 7.04 -14.74
C PRO A 64 -9.08 6.72 -13.25
N THR A 65 -8.60 5.52 -12.96
CA THR A 65 -8.37 5.07 -11.57
C THR A 65 -6.91 5.24 -11.19
N ASP A 66 -6.64 5.45 -9.91
CA ASP A 66 -5.29 5.59 -9.33
C ASP A 66 -4.39 4.37 -9.58
N PHE A 67 -4.98 3.18 -9.76
CA PHE A 67 -4.27 1.94 -10.05
C PHE A 67 -4.16 1.59 -11.55
N GLN A 68 -4.61 2.45 -12.45
CA GLN A 68 -4.57 2.18 -13.89
C GLN A 68 -3.12 2.05 -14.42
N ALA A 69 -2.18 2.81 -13.84
CA ALA A 69 -0.76 2.73 -14.18
C ALA A 69 -0.13 1.36 -13.83
N HIS A 70 -0.76 0.62 -12.91
CA HIS A 70 -0.38 -0.71 -12.46
C HIS A 70 -1.24 -1.82 -13.12
N GLY A 71 -2.10 -1.44 -14.06
CA GLY A 71 -3.07 -2.33 -14.68
C GLY A 71 -2.56 -2.97 -15.97
N VAL A 72 -3.16 -4.09 -16.35
CA VAL A 72 -3.02 -4.71 -17.66
C VAL A 72 -4.37 -5.29 -18.09
N LEU A 73 -4.72 -5.10 -19.35
CA LEU A 73 -5.92 -5.65 -19.97
C LEU A 73 -5.52 -6.71 -20.99
N LEU A 74 -6.00 -7.93 -20.76
CA LEU A 74 -5.81 -9.08 -21.62
C LEU A 74 -7.09 -9.39 -22.39
N ASP A 75 -6.95 -9.65 -23.68
CA ASP A 75 -8.02 -10.03 -24.61
C ASP A 75 -7.82 -11.47 -25.07
N PHE A 76 -8.84 -12.29 -24.82
CA PHE A 76 -8.91 -13.72 -25.07
C PHE A 76 -9.77 -14.08 -26.29
N THR A 77 -10.29 -13.09 -27.03
CA THR A 77 -11.10 -13.32 -28.24
C THR A 77 -10.34 -14.13 -29.30
N GLY A 78 -9.01 -14.01 -29.33
CA GLY A 78 -8.13 -14.76 -30.23
C GLY A 78 -7.65 -16.12 -29.72
N GLY A 79 -8.03 -16.53 -28.50
CA GLY A 79 -7.60 -17.79 -27.86
C GLY A 79 -7.04 -17.63 -26.45
N MET A 80 -6.91 -18.75 -25.72
CA MET A 80 -6.47 -18.77 -24.32
C MET A 80 -4.97 -18.98 -24.12
N ASP A 81 -4.27 -19.49 -25.13
CA ASP A 81 -2.86 -19.89 -24.99
C ASP A 81 -1.89 -18.69 -25.09
N ASP A 82 -2.23 -17.70 -25.91
CA ASP A 82 -1.41 -16.49 -26.15
C ASP A 82 -2.34 -15.26 -26.29
N PRO A 83 -2.95 -14.81 -25.18
CA PRO A 83 -3.89 -13.69 -25.24
C PRO A 83 -3.19 -12.40 -25.66
N ALA A 84 -3.95 -11.53 -26.32
CA ALA A 84 -3.48 -10.22 -26.72
C ALA A 84 -3.45 -9.26 -25.52
N ILE A 85 -2.46 -8.38 -25.49
CA ILE A 85 -2.40 -7.29 -24.51
C ILE A 85 -3.06 -6.08 -25.17
N SER A 86 -4.29 -5.75 -24.74
CA SER A 86 -5.04 -4.62 -25.30
C SER A 86 -4.60 -3.28 -24.70
N ALA A 87 -4.20 -3.29 -23.42
CA ALA A 87 -3.71 -2.13 -22.74
C ALA A 87 -2.77 -2.54 -21.60
N ILE A 88 -1.77 -1.72 -21.32
CA ILE A 88 -0.82 -1.90 -20.24
C ILE A 88 -0.51 -0.55 -19.60
N GLY A 89 -0.50 -0.51 -18.27
CA GLY A 89 -0.18 0.67 -17.51
C GLY A 89 1.30 1.05 -17.59
N GLU A 90 1.59 2.34 -17.48
CA GLU A 90 2.94 2.90 -17.63
C GLU A 90 3.94 2.33 -16.62
N ALA A 91 3.57 2.28 -15.33
CA ALA A 91 4.45 1.74 -14.30
C ALA A 91 4.79 0.26 -14.55
N LEU A 92 3.82 -0.52 -15.06
CA LEU A 92 4.03 -1.94 -15.36
C LEU A 92 4.90 -2.14 -16.61
N CYS A 93 4.77 -1.25 -17.61
CA CYS A 93 5.69 -1.24 -18.76
C CYS A 93 7.13 -0.99 -18.32
N GLU A 94 7.33 0.03 -17.48
CA GLU A 94 8.64 0.42 -16.97
C GLU A 94 9.31 -0.70 -16.17
N GLU A 95 8.55 -1.39 -15.29
CA GLU A 95 9.06 -2.53 -14.53
C GLU A 95 9.47 -3.68 -15.42
N CYS A 96 8.58 -4.07 -16.34
CA CYS A 96 8.82 -5.21 -17.21
C CYS A 96 9.93 -4.93 -18.25
N GLY A 97 10.35 -3.67 -18.41
CA GLY A 97 11.32 -3.24 -19.41
C GLY A 97 10.79 -3.43 -20.83
N VAL A 98 9.49 -3.24 -20.99
CA VAL A 98 8.77 -3.48 -22.23
C VAL A 98 8.21 -2.18 -22.79
N ASP A 99 8.29 -2.02 -24.10
CA ASP A 99 7.61 -0.91 -24.77
C ASP A 99 6.10 -1.18 -24.81
N GLN A 100 5.29 -0.12 -24.81
CA GLN A 100 3.82 -0.21 -24.96
C GLN A 100 3.37 -0.84 -26.30
N GLN A 101 4.30 -1.21 -27.18
CA GLN A 101 4.04 -1.91 -28.43
C GLN A 101 3.92 -3.44 -28.28
N ILE A 102 4.10 -3.98 -27.07
CA ILE A 102 3.83 -5.41 -26.87
C ILE A 102 2.35 -5.69 -27.09
N SER A 103 2.11 -6.57 -28.06
CA SER A 103 0.77 -6.93 -28.51
C SER A 103 0.27 -8.24 -27.91
N ARG A 104 1.18 -9.08 -27.40
CA ARG A 104 0.86 -10.43 -26.92
C ARG A 104 1.67 -10.83 -25.71
N ILE A 105 1.10 -11.73 -24.92
CA ILE A 105 1.74 -12.30 -23.75
C ILE A 105 3.04 -13.05 -24.09
N SER A 106 3.10 -13.77 -25.20
CA SER A 106 4.32 -14.50 -25.62
C SER A 106 5.54 -13.61 -25.87
N GLN A 107 5.35 -12.30 -26.08
CA GLN A 107 6.42 -11.33 -26.29
C GLN A 107 7.00 -10.78 -24.97
N VAL A 108 6.35 -11.08 -23.84
CA VAL A 108 6.76 -10.62 -22.52
C VAL A 108 7.97 -11.43 -22.02
N PRO A 109 8.96 -10.80 -21.36
CA PRO A 109 10.08 -11.53 -20.77
C PRO A 109 9.63 -12.57 -19.71
N ALA A 110 10.17 -13.79 -19.77
CA ALA A 110 9.79 -14.90 -18.88
C ALA A 110 10.10 -14.68 -17.37
N ARG A 111 10.78 -13.59 -17.01
CA ARG A 111 11.10 -13.21 -15.61
C ARG A 111 10.48 -11.88 -15.21
N SER A 112 9.41 -11.46 -15.87
CA SER A 112 8.66 -10.24 -15.53
C SER A 112 7.42 -10.54 -14.68
N LEU A 113 6.83 -9.50 -14.10
CA LEU A 113 5.54 -9.58 -13.40
C LEU A 113 4.41 -10.11 -14.30
N LEU A 114 4.37 -9.67 -15.55
CA LEU A 114 3.35 -10.09 -16.52
C LEU A 114 3.40 -11.58 -16.85
N SER A 115 4.61 -12.16 -16.94
CA SER A 115 4.77 -13.60 -17.15
C SER A 115 4.25 -14.45 -15.98
N ARG A 116 3.93 -13.85 -14.84
CA ARG A 116 3.33 -14.55 -13.69
C ARG A 116 1.82 -14.49 -13.68
N LEU A 117 1.24 -13.48 -14.32
CA LEU A 117 -0.21 -13.43 -14.56
C LEU A 117 -0.66 -14.59 -15.44
N THR A 118 0.20 -15.03 -16.36
CA THR A 118 -0.14 -16.07 -17.32
C THR A 118 -0.48 -17.38 -16.65
N ASP A 119 0.21 -17.69 -15.56
CA ASP A 119 -0.03 -18.89 -14.77
C ASP A 119 -1.40 -18.87 -14.05
N GLN A 120 -2.01 -17.70 -13.91
CA GLN A 120 -3.15 -17.47 -13.03
C GLN A 120 -4.44 -17.16 -13.78
N TYR A 121 -4.40 -16.60 -15.00
CA TYR A 121 -5.63 -16.32 -15.74
C TYR A 121 -6.41 -17.60 -16.09
N LEU A 122 -5.74 -18.74 -16.26
CA LEU A 122 -6.42 -20.02 -16.49
C LEU A 122 -7.33 -20.40 -15.31
N GLN A 123 -6.94 -20.03 -14.09
CA GLN A 123 -7.74 -20.24 -12.90
C GLN A 123 -8.95 -19.30 -12.84
N ILE A 124 -8.81 -18.06 -13.34
CA ILE A 124 -9.94 -17.11 -13.47
C ILE A 124 -11.00 -17.70 -14.40
N ILE A 125 -10.57 -18.16 -15.57
CA ILE A 125 -11.47 -18.71 -16.59
C ILE A 125 -12.18 -19.97 -16.06
N ALA A 126 -11.44 -20.83 -15.35
CA ALA A 126 -12.00 -22.04 -14.75
C ALA A 126 -13.01 -21.74 -13.62
N ASN A 127 -12.68 -20.84 -12.71
CA ASN A 127 -13.48 -20.57 -11.51
C ASN A 127 -14.55 -19.49 -11.73
N ARG A 128 -14.46 -18.73 -12.84
CA ARG A 128 -15.38 -17.65 -13.20
C ARG A 128 -15.53 -16.58 -12.11
N ALA A 129 -14.43 -16.29 -11.42
CA ALA A 129 -14.40 -15.35 -10.31
C ALA A 129 -13.09 -14.56 -10.32
N PRO A 130 -13.06 -13.35 -9.73
CA PRO A 130 -11.82 -12.64 -9.45
C PRO A 130 -10.88 -13.48 -8.57
N ILE A 131 -9.57 -13.43 -8.86
CA ILE A 131 -8.54 -14.12 -8.08
C ILE A 131 -7.48 -13.10 -7.68
N GLY A 132 -7.27 -12.99 -6.36
CA GLY A 132 -6.11 -12.32 -5.79
C GLY A 132 -4.97 -13.32 -5.59
N PHE A 133 -3.75 -12.88 -5.83
CA PHE A 133 -2.54 -13.68 -5.64
C PHE A 133 -1.42 -12.82 -5.08
N GLU A 134 -0.49 -13.48 -4.43
CA GLU A 134 0.71 -12.89 -3.83
C GLU A 134 1.86 -13.87 -4.03
N ALA A 135 2.99 -13.37 -4.50
CA ALA A 135 4.19 -14.19 -4.62
C ALA A 135 5.45 -13.33 -4.48
N GLU A 136 6.56 -14.03 -4.34
CA GLU A 136 7.90 -13.44 -4.38
C GLU A 136 8.65 -14.00 -5.59
N PHE A 137 9.43 -13.15 -6.24
CA PHE A 137 10.35 -13.58 -7.28
C PHE A 137 11.60 -12.72 -7.27
N VAL A 138 12.70 -13.28 -7.74
CA VAL A 138 13.93 -12.51 -7.96
C VAL A 138 13.82 -11.84 -9.33
N GLY A 139 13.76 -10.51 -9.32
CA GLY A 139 13.64 -9.69 -10.52
C GLY A 139 14.86 -9.77 -11.44
N THR A 140 14.76 -9.17 -12.62
CA THR A 140 15.88 -9.08 -13.58
C THR A 140 17.10 -8.35 -13.02
N ARG A 141 16.89 -7.49 -12.01
CA ARG A 141 17.92 -6.75 -11.27
C ARG A 141 18.54 -7.52 -10.09
N GLY A 142 18.10 -8.75 -9.83
CA GLY A 142 18.66 -9.61 -8.78
C GLY A 142 18.08 -9.40 -7.37
N HIS A 143 17.18 -8.44 -7.17
CA HIS A 143 16.51 -8.21 -5.89
C HIS A 143 15.26 -9.07 -5.72
N ASN A 144 14.98 -9.49 -4.48
CA ASN A 144 13.73 -10.18 -4.17
C ASN A 144 12.58 -9.19 -4.27
N THR A 145 11.63 -9.45 -5.14
CA THR A 145 10.48 -8.60 -5.42
C THR A 145 9.23 -9.31 -4.93
N LEU A 146 8.57 -8.72 -3.95
CA LEU A 146 7.24 -9.13 -3.55
C LEU A 146 6.24 -8.45 -4.47
N TYR A 147 5.26 -9.20 -4.94
CA TYR A 147 4.18 -8.63 -5.71
C TYR A 147 2.84 -9.21 -5.30
N ARG A 148 1.84 -8.36 -5.44
CA ARG A 148 0.45 -8.70 -5.23
C ARG A 148 -0.32 -8.28 -6.47
N GLY A 149 -1.17 -9.16 -6.97
CA GLY A 149 -2.10 -8.77 -8.00
C GLY A 149 -3.50 -9.33 -7.78
N ILE A 150 -4.45 -8.71 -8.46
CA ILE A 150 -5.81 -9.20 -8.60
C ILE A 150 -6.15 -9.25 -10.08
N LEU A 151 -6.62 -10.41 -10.53
CA LEU A 151 -7.18 -10.60 -11.86
C LEU A 151 -8.70 -10.60 -11.76
N MET A 152 -9.35 -9.88 -12.65
CA MET A 152 -10.79 -9.67 -12.63
C MET A 152 -11.39 -9.92 -14.03
N PRO A 153 -12.39 -10.81 -14.15
CA PRO A 153 -12.96 -11.16 -15.44
C PRO A 153 -13.92 -10.09 -15.95
N PHE A 154 -13.91 -9.88 -17.27
CA PHE A 154 -14.82 -9.03 -18.01
C PHE A 154 -15.41 -9.81 -19.18
N SER A 155 -16.57 -9.35 -19.64
CA SER A 155 -17.27 -9.96 -20.77
C SER A 155 -17.70 -8.88 -21.77
N SER A 156 -17.59 -9.13 -23.07
CA SER A 156 -18.17 -8.25 -24.09
C SER A 156 -19.66 -8.52 -24.31
N ASN A 157 -20.12 -9.76 -24.08
CA ASN A 157 -21.49 -10.19 -24.35
C ASN A 157 -22.32 -10.54 -23.09
N GLY A 158 -21.69 -10.62 -21.93
CA GLY A 158 -22.30 -10.95 -20.65
C GLY A 158 -22.27 -12.43 -20.27
N ASP A 159 -21.89 -13.33 -21.20
CA ASP A 159 -21.99 -14.77 -21.03
C ASP A 159 -20.62 -15.46 -20.90
N VAL A 160 -19.61 -14.99 -21.66
CA VAL A 160 -18.26 -15.57 -21.69
C VAL A 160 -17.22 -14.58 -21.19
N ILE A 161 -16.21 -15.08 -20.50
CA ILE A 161 -15.04 -14.28 -20.13
C ILE A 161 -14.14 -14.19 -21.36
N ASP A 162 -14.12 -13.02 -21.98
CA ASP A 162 -13.29 -12.72 -23.15
C ASP A 162 -12.22 -11.66 -22.85
N HIS A 163 -12.31 -11.00 -21.70
CA HIS A 163 -11.30 -10.05 -21.23
C HIS A 163 -10.96 -10.30 -19.76
N VAL A 164 -9.70 -10.10 -19.38
CA VAL A 164 -9.28 -10.09 -17.98
C VAL A 164 -8.50 -8.81 -17.73
N TYR A 165 -8.94 -8.05 -16.73
CA TYR A 165 -8.20 -6.91 -16.23
C TYR A 165 -7.43 -7.32 -14.97
N GLY A 166 -6.12 -7.17 -15.03
CA GLY A 166 -5.21 -7.40 -13.92
C GLY A 166 -4.70 -6.09 -13.34
N VAL A 167 -4.58 -6.00 -12.03
CA VAL A 167 -3.84 -4.92 -11.35
C VAL A 167 -2.74 -5.58 -10.53
N ILE A 168 -1.50 -5.14 -10.69
CA ILE A 168 -0.35 -5.66 -9.96
C ILE A 168 0.38 -4.53 -9.27
N ASN A 169 0.59 -4.65 -7.96
CA ASN A 169 1.54 -3.82 -7.23
C ASN A 169 2.75 -4.65 -6.83
N TRP A 170 3.93 -4.05 -6.82
CA TRP A 170 5.19 -4.73 -6.51
C TRP A 170 6.09 -3.85 -5.66
N LYS A 171 6.95 -4.51 -4.90
CA LYS A 171 8.01 -3.86 -4.14
C LYS A 171 9.29 -4.67 -4.21
N GLU A 172 10.36 -4.01 -4.64
CA GLU A 172 11.71 -4.54 -4.55
C GLU A 172 12.19 -4.47 -3.09
N ILE A 173 12.59 -5.61 -2.53
CA ILE A 173 13.30 -5.69 -1.26
C ILE A 173 14.79 -5.65 -1.58
N VAL A 174 15.41 -4.50 -1.37
CA VAL A 174 16.86 -4.38 -1.35
C VAL A 174 17.34 -4.93 0.00
N GLY A 175 18.26 -5.91 -0.03
CA GLY A 175 18.84 -6.43 1.21
C GLY A 175 19.56 -5.32 1.98
N PRO A 176 19.62 -5.36 3.33
CA PRO A 176 20.24 -4.28 4.12
C PRO A 176 21.72 -4.02 3.79
N ALA A 177 22.44 -5.02 3.28
CA ALA A 177 23.82 -4.87 2.81
C ALA A 177 23.92 -4.11 1.47
N GLU A 178 22.96 -4.30 0.57
CA GLU A 178 22.93 -3.66 -0.74
C GLU A 178 22.37 -2.24 -0.66
N GLN A 179 21.39 -1.98 0.23
CA GLN A 179 20.91 -0.62 0.50
C GLN A 179 22.04 0.25 1.06
N ALA A 180 22.86 -0.29 1.96
CA ALA A 180 24.04 0.40 2.46
C ALA A 180 25.09 0.66 1.37
N GLN A 181 25.21 -0.23 0.38
CA GLN A 181 26.12 -0.04 -0.75
C GLN A 181 25.59 0.99 -1.76
N LEU A 182 24.30 0.95 -2.09
CA LEU A 182 23.61 1.96 -2.93
C LEU A 182 23.65 3.34 -2.27
N ASP A 183 23.39 3.43 -0.96
CA ASP A 183 23.51 4.68 -0.20
C ASP A 183 24.95 5.18 -0.17
N ALA A 184 25.94 4.28 -0.04
CA ALA A 184 27.35 4.62 -0.09
C ALA A 184 27.79 5.12 -1.48
N GLU A 185 27.31 4.48 -2.55
CA GLU A 185 27.57 4.85 -3.94
C GLU A 185 26.87 6.16 -4.32
N LEU A 186 25.62 6.37 -3.89
CA LEU A 186 24.88 7.63 -4.06
C LEU A 186 25.55 8.76 -3.27
N ALA A 187 25.96 8.51 -2.02
CA ALA A 187 26.71 9.47 -1.22
C ALA A 187 28.10 9.77 -1.82
N ALA A 188 28.74 8.81 -2.50
CA ALA A 188 29.97 9.04 -3.24
C ALA A 188 29.71 9.88 -4.51
N ALA A 189 28.63 9.60 -5.25
CA ALA A 189 28.22 10.35 -6.44
C ALA A 189 27.89 11.81 -6.10
N VAL A 190 27.12 12.05 -5.04
CA VAL A 190 26.78 13.40 -4.54
C VAL A 190 28.03 14.16 -4.08
N ARG A 191 29.00 13.48 -3.45
CA ARG A 191 30.30 14.09 -3.07
C ARG A 191 31.20 14.39 -4.27
N SER A 192 31.04 13.66 -5.38
CA SER A 192 31.82 13.85 -6.61
C SER A 192 31.24 14.87 -7.57
N GLN A 193 30.03 15.39 -7.32
CA GLN A 193 29.51 16.51 -8.09
C GLN A 193 30.33 17.78 -7.82
N PRO A 194 30.77 18.50 -8.87
CA PRO A 194 31.44 19.79 -8.68
C PRO A 194 30.46 20.74 -7.99
N ARG A 195 30.85 21.27 -6.84
CA ARG A 195 30.17 22.41 -6.23
C ARG A 195 30.19 23.55 -7.24
N VAL A 196 29.06 23.83 -7.87
CA VAL A 196 28.86 25.11 -8.54
C VAL A 196 29.00 26.17 -7.45
N GLU A 197 30.07 26.95 -7.49
CA GLU A 197 30.28 28.09 -6.60
C GLU A 197 29.07 28.99 -6.70
N ALA A 198 28.27 29.01 -5.62
CA ALA A 198 27.26 30.03 -5.44
C ALA A 198 27.97 31.38 -5.34
N ALA A 199 27.80 32.21 -6.36
CA ALA A 199 28.14 33.63 -6.27
C ALA A 199 27.42 34.25 -5.06
N PRO A 200 28.05 35.14 -4.29
CA PRO A 200 27.44 35.69 -3.10
C PRO A 200 26.31 36.67 -3.48
N SER A 201 25.07 36.24 -3.32
CA SER A 201 23.92 37.15 -3.25
C SER A 201 23.94 37.85 -1.90
N VAL A 202 24.61 39.00 -1.92
CA VAL A 202 24.44 40.14 -1.02
C VAL A 202 22.98 40.64 -1.14
N TRP A 203 22.38 41.03 0.01
CA TRP A 203 21.03 41.61 0.29
C TRP A 203 20.09 40.60 0.97
N ALA A 204 19.42 40.87 2.09
CA ALA A 204 19.46 41.88 3.14
C ALA A 204 18.58 41.33 4.29
N ASP A 205 18.94 41.65 5.54
CA ASP A 205 18.10 41.42 6.73
C ASP A 205 16.78 42.20 6.67
N GLY A 206 15.73 41.65 7.32
CA GLY A 206 14.47 42.36 7.60
C GLY A 206 13.45 41.51 8.38
N PRO A 207 13.07 41.87 9.63
CA PRO A 207 12.37 40.99 10.58
C PRO A 207 10.85 41.22 10.68
N SER A 208 10.07 40.18 11.06
CA SER A 208 8.83 40.17 11.88
C SER A 208 8.23 38.75 11.89
N ALA A 209 8.19 38.04 13.03
CA ALA A 209 6.99 37.75 13.86
C ALA A 209 5.80 37.14 13.04
N SER A 210 5.26 35.96 13.37
CA SER A 210 4.69 35.61 14.66
C SER A 210 4.70 34.10 14.93
N ARG A 211 4.81 33.77 16.21
CA ARG A 211 4.74 32.46 16.82
C ARG A 211 3.36 32.35 17.48
N ASP A 212 2.53 31.44 17.01
CA ASP A 212 1.30 31.08 17.72
C ASP A 212 1.46 29.69 18.33
N ASP A 213 1.49 29.73 19.65
CA ASP A 213 1.45 28.65 20.63
C ASP A 213 -0.04 28.42 20.94
N ASP A 214 -0.56 27.20 20.74
CA ASP A 214 -1.87 26.82 21.29
C ASP A 214 -1.75 25.50 22.06
N GLY A 215 -1.74 25.66 23.39
CA GLY A 215 -1.79 24.59 24.37
C GLY A 215 -3.24 24.22 24.70
N GLY A 216 -3.70 23.09 24.18
CA GLY A 216 -4.93 22.43 24.59
C GLY A 216 -4.66 21.31 25.63
N ALA A 217 -5.20 21.49 26.84
CA ALA A 217 -5.03 20.63 28.01
C ALA A 217 -5.31 19.13 27.76
N GLY A 218 -4.33 18.29 28.09
CA GLY A 218 -4.39 16.83 27.98
C GLY A 218 -5.23 16.18 29.07
N ILE A 219 -6.43 15.75 28.71
CA ILE A 219 -7.13 14.68 29.43
C ILE A 219 -6.36 13.39 29.09
N ALA A 220 -5.88 12.66 30.11
CA ALA A 220 -5.02 11.49 29.95
C ALA A 220 -5.54 10.52 28.86
N ARG A 221 -4.85 10.48 27.71
CA ARG A 221 -5.18 9.56 26.62
C ARG A 221 -4.88 8.14 27.07
N ARG A 222 -5.94 7.36 27.35
CA ARG A 222 -5.81 5.92 27.61
C ARG A 222 -5.27 5.25 26.34
N ALA A 223 -4.33 4.32 26.49
CA ALA A 223 -3.81 3.56 25.35
C ALA A 223 -4.94 2.78 24.67
N PRO A 224 -5.04 2.80 23.33
CA PRO A 224 -6.08 2.08 22.62
C PRO A 224 -5.89 0.56 22.83
N ILE A 225 -6.97 -0.15 23.15
CA ILE A 225 -6.96 -1.62 23.26
C ILE A 225 -6.78 -2.25 21.87
N ALA A 226 -7.32 -1.61 20.83
CA ALA A 226 -7.13 -1.93 19.43
C ALA A 226 -7.34 -0.68 18.56
N THR A 227 -6.67 -0.62 17.41
CA THR A 227 -6.89 0.43 16.39
C THR A 227 -7.45 -0.23 15.13
N LEU A 228 -8.68 0.14 14.78
CA LEU A 228 -9.41 -0.41 13.64
C LEU A 228 -9.71 0.72 12.66
N ALA A 229 -9.49 0.47 11.38
CA ALA A 229 -9.97 1.37 10.32
C ALA A 229 -11.41 0.99 9.99
N LEU A 230 -12.35 1.90 10.25
CA LEU A 230 -13.78 1.76 9.95
C LEU A 230 -14.19 2.94 9.08
N ASP A 231 -15.03 2.69 8.08
CA ASP A 231 -15.59 3.75 7.23
C ASP A 231 -16.78 4.40 7.93
N VAL A 232 -16.48 5.25 8.92
CA VAL A 232 -17.46 6.02 9.70
C VAL A 232 -17.14 7.50 9.52
N PRO A 233 -18.14 8.35 9.18
CA PRO A 233 -17.92 9.79 9.05
C PRO A 233 -17.64 10.43 10.42
N ALA A 234 -16.37 10.50 10.82
CA ALA A 234 -15.94 11.10 12.07
C ALA A 234 -14.68 11.94 11.88
N SER A 235 -14.68 13.14 12.45
CA SER A 235 -13.54 14.06 12.40
C SER A 235 -12.45 13.65 13.40
N ALA A 236 -11.21 14.08 13.14
CA ALA A 236 -10.09 13.82 14.06
C ALA A 236 -10.40 14.37 15.47
N GLY A 237 -10.38 13.50 16.47
CA GLY A 237 -10.71 13.84 17.87
C GLY A 237 -12.20 13.73 18.22
N GLN A 238 -13.08 13.47 17.25
CA GLN A 238 -14.50 13.19 17.50
C GLN A 238 -14.65 11.81 18.12
N ARG A 239 -15.45 11.71 19.18
CA ARG A 239 -15.77 10.43 19.82
C ARG A 239 -16.93 9.78 19.06
N VAL A 240 -16.76 8.51 18.74
CA VAL A 240 -17.76 7.68 18.04
C VAL A 240 -18.16 6.54 18.96
N VAL A 241 -19.45 6.26 19.06
CA VAL A 241 -19.94 5.07 19.74
C VAL A 241 -20.14 3.96 18.71
N LEU A 242 -19.40 2.87 18.87
CA LEU A 242 -19.55 1.66 18.06
C LEU A 242 -20.43 0.68 18.82
N LEU A 243 -21.48 0.20 18.16
CA LEU A 243 -22.27 -0.92 18.66
C LEU A 243 -21.66 -2.20 18.08
N ALA A 244 -21.27 -3.11 18.97
CA ALA A 244 -20.67 -4.38 18.60
C ALA A 244 -21.42 -5.55 19.24
N GLU A 245 -21.59 -6.62 18.48
CA GLU A 245 -22.12 -7.89 18.97
C GLU A 245 -20.97 -8.88 19.16
N GLY A 246 -20.92 -9.55 20.32
CA GLY A 246 -19.87 -10.53 20.62
C GLY A 246 -20.22 -11.90 20.05
N ARG A 247 -19.30 -12.52 19.30
CA ARG A 247 -19.49 -13.86 18.70
C ARG A 247 -19.17 -15.03 19.62
N GLY A 248 -18.67 -14.77 20.83
CA GLY A 248 -18.35 -15.80 21.84
C GLY A 248 -16.99 -16.49 21.66
N ASP A 249 -16.30 -16.26 20.55
CA ASP A 249 -14.92 -16.69 20.25
C ASP A 249 -13.87 -15.61 20.54
N GLY A 250 -14.29 -14.53 21.20
CA GLY A 250 -13.47 -13.34 21.43
C GLY A 250 -13.49 -12.33 20.28
N MET A 251 -14.23 -12.60 19.19
CA MET A 251 -14.45 -11.66 18.09
C MET A 251 -15.72 -10.83 18.32
N PHE A 252 -15.69 -9.62 17.76
CA PHE A 252 -16.79 -8.66 17.83
C PHE A 252 -17.18 -8.24 16.41
N ASP A 253 -18.48 -8.31 16.09
CA ASP A 253 -19.02 -7.78 14.85
C ASP A 253 -19.55 -6.38 15.09
N ILE A 254 -19.00 -5.40 14.37
CA ILE A 254 -19.46 -4.01 14.45
C ILE A 254 -20.75 -3.90 13.64
N ILE A 255 -21.87 -3.76 14.34
CA ILE A 255 -23.22 -3.75 13.74
C ILE A 255 -23.78 -2.32 13.56
N GLY A 256 -23.12 -1.31 14.13
CA GLY A 256 -23.49 0.08 13.94
C GLY A 256 -22.46 1.07 14.45
N ALA A 257 -22.48 2.28 13.89
CA ALA A 257 -21.67 3.39 14.34
C ALA A 257 -22.55 4.63 14.47
N LEU A 258 -22.50 5.28 15.64
CA LEU A 258 -23.24 6.49 15.94
C LEU A 258 -22.24 7.64 16.10
N PRO A 259 -22.05 8.47 15.05
CA PRO A 259 -21.26 9.69 15.17
C PRO A 259 -22.05 10.74 15.96
N ASP A 260 -21.33 11.63 16.65
CA ASP A 260 -21.87 12.85 17.28
C ASP A 260 -22.82 12.70 18.50
N GLU A 261 -22.97 11.48 19.03
CA GLU A 261 -23.75 11.23 20.26
C GLU A 261 -22.94 11.56 21.53
N HIS A 262 -22.71 12.86 21.77
CA HIS A 262 -21.87 13.37 22.87
C HIS A 262 -22.28 12.85 24.26
N GLU A 263 -23.58 12.76 24.54
CA GLU A 263 -24.09 12.31 25.84
C GLU A 263 -23.83 10.81 26.07
N MET A 264 -24.06 10.00 25.03
CA MET A 264 -23.82 8.56 25.09
C MET A 264 -22.32 8.22 25.11
N ALA A 265 -21.51 8.95 24.34
CA ALA A 265 -20.05 8.83 24.36
C ALA A 265 -19.47 9.24 25.73
N ALA A 266 -20.02 10.27 26.37
CA ALA A 266 -19.61 10.68 27.71
C ALA A 266 -19.98 9.63 28.78
N ARG A 267 -21.19 9.06 28.71
CA ARG A 267 -21.63 7.98 29.61
C ARG A 267 -20.81 6.71 29.45
N ALA A 268 -20.51 6.31 28.20
CA ALA A 268 -19.64 5.17 27.93
C ALA A 268 -18.21 5.40 28.45
N ALA A 269 -17.65 6.60 28.26
CA ALA A 269 -16.34 6.95 28.79
C ALA A 269 -16.29 6.96 30.32
N ALA A 270 -17.35 7.46 30.99
CA ALA A 270 -17.47 7.45 32.44
C ALA A 270 -17.58 6.03 33.02
N ALA A 271 -18.24 5.10 32.31
CA ALA A 271 -18.33 3.69 32.72
C ALA A 271 -17.00 2.93 32.57
N LEU A 272 -16.07 3.45 31.76
CA LEU A 272 -14.71 2.91 31.57
C LEU A 272 -13.68 3.52 32.55
N SER A 273 -14.10 4.47 33.38
CA SER A 273 -13.30 5.17 34.41
C SER A 273 -13.29 4.38 35.71
#